data_AF-A0A966H1R4-F1
#
_entry.id   AF-A0A966H1R4-F1
#
_cell.length_a   1.000
_cell.length_b   1.000
_cell.length_c   1.000
_cell.angle_alpha   90.00
_cell.angle_beta   90.00
_cell.angle_gamma   90.00
#
_symmetry.space_group_name_H-M   'P 1'
#
loop_
_entity.id
_entity.type
_entity.pdbx_description
1 polymer ?
#
loop_
_entity_poly.entity_id
_entity_poly.type
_entity_poly.pdbx_seq_one_letter_code
_entity_poly.pdbx_strand_id
1 'polypeptide(L)'
;MLTLVTRQEIAAQKTIIASEIISLQRSFYDEEALEAYREDGEEDLYWEIFDLLQGKPESYQSFHKIIGLNHSDLGSYTQLLVSRLQQLADHLQIQEWIVLSHLRLDFFGNRDNDYAPLEQAYQSLEKLTGLHTYKEAFRLDQSGFAEFIPILFWIQRCDPSVSDYICVFDEQQRISFFICKYGNLHVTEMGQEYLSPQLLQELGWTLIEGPESDPFTDDGAIAGRVIRF
;
A
#
# COMPACT_ATOMS: atom_id res chain seq x y z
N MET A 1 -0.08 -9.67 -15.38
CA MET A 1 -0.55 -8.52 -16.15
C MET A 1 -1.12 -7.47 -15.20
N LEU A 2 -0.76 -6.22 -15.48
CA LEU A 2 -1.22 -5.02 -14.79
C LEU A 2 -2.16 -4.26 -15.73
N THR A 3 -3.26 -3.73 -15.17
CA THR A 3 -4.20 -2.84 -15.86
C THR A 3 -4.38 -1.55 -15.06
N LEU A 4 -4.37 -0.42 -15.75
CA LEU A 4 -4.65 0.89 -15.18
C LEU A 4 -6.17 1.10 -15.09
N VAL A 5 -6.67 1.48 -13.93
CA VAL A 5 -8.10 1.76 -13.69
C VAL A 5 -8.23 3.00 -12.80
N THR A 6 -9.36 3.70 -12.88
CA THR A 6 -9.59 4.87 -12.02
C THR A 6 -10.06 4.47 -10.63
N ARG A 7 -9.75 5.30 -9.63
CA ARG A 7 -10.25 5.13 -8.26
C ARG A 7 -11.77 5.21 -8.19
N GLN A 8 -12.37 6.06 -9.02
CA GLN A 8 -13.82 6.21 -9.12
C GLN A 8 -14.49 4.95 -9.69
N GLU A 9 -13.89 4.29 -10.69
CA GLU A 9 -14.38 3.01 -11.19
C GLU A 9 -14.30 1.91 -10.12
N ILE A 10 -13.20 1.84 -9.36
CA ILE A 10 -13.09 0.92 -8.23
C ILE A 10 -14.16 1.23 -7.19
N ALA A 11 -14.30 2.49 -6.77
CA ALA A 11 -15.25 2.89 -5.74
C ALA A 11 -16.71 2.58 -6.13
N ALA A 12 -17.04 2.73 -7.43
CA ALA A 12 -18.37 2.41 -7.96
C ALA A 12 -18.67 0.90 -7.97
N GLN A 13 -17.65 0.05 -8.07
CA GLN A 13 -17.81 -1.41 -8.23
C GLN A 13 -17.52 -2.20 -6.94
N LYS A 14 -16.76 -1.62 -6.01
CA LYS A 14 -16.17 -2.29 -4.84
C LYS A 14 -16.49 -1.51 -3.57
N THR A 15 -17.68 -1.74 -3.03
CA THR A 15 -18.22 -0.95 -1.90
C THR A 15 -17.37 -1.03 -0.63
N ILE A 16 -16.80 -2.19 -0.31
CA ILE A 16 -15.94 -2.37 0.87
C ILE A 16 -14.59 -1.67 0.65
N ILE A 17 -13.99 -1.80 -0.53
CA ILE A 17 -12.74 -1.06 -0.86
C ILE A 17 -12.99 0.44 -0.77
N ALA A 18 -14.08 0.94 -1.36
CA ALA A 18 -14.47 2.34 -1.24
C ALA A 18 -14.58 2.76 0.23
N SER A 19 -15.19 1.92 1.07
CA SER A 19 -15.41 2.19 2.48
C SER A 19 -14.11 2.27 3.29
N GLU A 20 -13.14 1.39 3.04
CA GLU A 20 -11.80 1.47 3.64
C GLU A 20 -11.12 2.80 3.26
N ILE A 21 -11.12 3.16 1.98
CA ILE A 21 -10.47 4.38 1.50
C ILE A 21 -11.16 5.63 2.03
N ILE A 22 -12.49 5.68 2.05
CA ILE A 22 -13.26 6.77 2.68
C ILE A 22 -12.90 6.90 4.15
N SER A 23 -12.82 5.78 4.87
CA SER A 23 -12.51 5.78 6.30
C SER A 23 -11.10 6.31 6.56
N LEU A 24 -10.11 5.88 5.76
CA LEU A 24 -8.75 6.42 5.83
C LEU A 24 -8.73 7.91 5.48
N GLN A 25 -9.34 8.33 4.37
CA GLN A 25 -9.42 9.75 4.01
C GLN A 25 -10.03 10.61 5.12
N ARG A 26 -11.05 10.11 5.83
CA ARG A 26 -11.63 10.82 6.99
C ARG A 26 -10.70 10.90 8.19
N SER A 27 -9.89 9.87 8.42
CA SER A 27 -8.89 9.88 9.49
C SER A 27 -7.72 10.82 9.21
N PHE A 28 -7.43 11.10 7.93
CA PHE A 28 -6.36 11.99 7.49
C PHE A 28 -6.85 13.38 7.09
N TYR A 29 -8.16 13.61 7.06
CA TYR A 29 -8.74 14.93 6.81
C TYR A 29 -8.36 15.88 7.94
N ASP A 30 -7.83 17.03 7.55
CA ASP A 30 -7.37 18.09 8.44
C ASP A 30 -7.92 19.44 7.97
N GLU A 31 -8.81 20.02 8.78
CA GLU A 31 -9.45 21.32 8.49
C GLU A 31 -8.43 22.48 8.51
N GLU A 32 -7.39 22.41 9.35
CA GLU A 32 -6.35 23.44 9.40
C GLU A 32 -5.52 23.42 8.10
N ALA A 33 -5.20 22.22 7.61
CA ALA A 33 -4.53 22.07 6.31
C ALA A 33 -5.42 22.59 5.17
N LEU A 34 -6.72 22.28 5.18
CA LEU A 34 -7.65 22.79 4.16
C LEU A 34 -7.72 24.32 4.14
N GLU A 35 -7.71 24.97 5.31
CA GLU A 35 -7.73 26.43 5.37
C GLU A 35 -6.44 27.03 4.78
N ALA A 36 -5.28 26.42 5.01
CA ALA A 36 -4.03 26.86 4.36
C ALA A 36 -4.13 26.77 2.82
N TYR A 37 -4.68 25.69 2.27
CA TYR A 37 -4.93 25.58 0.82
C TYR A 37 -5.91 26.65 0.32
N ARG A 38 -6.94 27.01 1.11
CA ARG A 38 -7.88 28.09 0.75
C ARG A 38 -7.20 29.45 0.71
N GLU A 39 -6.34 29.76 1.67
CA GLU A 39 -5.59 31.01 1.73
C GLU A 39 -4.67 31.18 0.51
N ASP A 40 -4.10 30.08 0.01
CA ASP A 40 -3.27 30.05 -1.20
C ASP A 40 -4.08 29.96 -2.52
N GLY A 41 -5.40 29.81 -2.44
CA GLY A 41 -6.28 29.67 -3.61
C GLY A 41 -6.21 28.29 -4.29
N GLU A 42 -5.77 27.28 -3.54
CA GLU A 42 -5.50 25.91 -3.99
C GLU A 42 -6.49 24.87 -3.41
N GLU A 43 -7.64 25.30 -2.87
CA GLU A 43 -8.65 24.42 -2.26
C GLU A 43 -9.02 23.20 -3.14
N ASP A 44 -9.10 23.39 -4.46
CA ASP A 44 -9.38 22.31 -5.41
C ASP A 44 -8.33 21.17 -5.36
N LEU A 45 -7.06 21.48 -5.10
CA LEU A 45 -5.99 20.48 -4.97
C LEU A 45 -6.19 19.62 -3.72
N TYR A 46 -6.60 20.24 -2.61
CA TYR A 46 -6.91 19.51 -1.39
C TYR A 46 -8.06 18.52 -1.65
N TRP A 47 -9.15 18.98 -2.27
CA TRP A 47 -10.27 18.10 -2.60
C TRP A 47 -9.92 17.04 -3.64
N GLU A 48 -8.96 17.30 -4.53
CA GLU A 48 -8.42 16.30 -5.45
C GLU A 48 -7.72 15.15 -4.70
N ILE A 49 -6.97 15.46 -3.64
CA ILE A 49 -6.28 14.48 -2.79
C ILE A 49 -7.28 13.62 -2.02
N PHE A 50 -8.38 14.22 -1.54
CA PHE A 50 -9.46 13.59 -0.78
C PHE A 50 -10.67 13.20 -1.66
N ASP A 51 -10.39 12.61 -2.82
CA ASP A 51 -11.33 12.36 -3.92
C ASP A 51 -12.57 11.50 -3.60
N LEU A 52 -12.55 10.74 -2.50
CA LEU A 52 -13.62 9.84 -2.10
C LEU A 52 -14.27 10.25 -0.77
N LEU A 53 -13.76 11.26 -0.05
CA LEU A 53 -14.12 11.60 1.34
C LEU A 53 -15.63 11.74 1.58
N GLN A 54 -16.35 12.30 0.60
CA GLN A 54 -17.79 12.56 0.64
C GLN A 54 -18.65 11.30 0.41
N GLY A 55 -18.03 10.18 0.07
CA GLY A 55 -18.70 8.89 -0.08
C GLY A 55 -19.31 8.39 1.23
N LYS A 56 -20.27 7.48 1.13
CA LYS A 56 -20.90 6.86 2.31
C LYS A 56 -20.30 5.46 2.52
N PRO A 57 -19.50 5.23 3.57
CA PRO A 57 -18.94 3.92 3.83
C PRO A 57 -20.05 2.96 4.27
N GLU A 58 -19.93 1.71 3.84
CA GLU A 58 -20.70 0.59 4.36
C GLU A 58 -20.11 0.13 5.69
N SER A 59 -20.96 -0.41 6.57
CA SER A 59 -20.51 -0.98 7.84
C SER A 59 -20.25 -2.47 7.67
N TYR A 60 -19.07 -2.92 8.12
CA TYR A 60 -18.68 -4.31 8.20
C TYR A 60 -17.78 -4.51 9.43
N GLN A 61 -17.58 -5.76 9.80
CA GLN A 61 -16.59 -6.11 10.81
C GLN A 61 -15.20 -6.14 10.18
N SER A 62 -14.21 -5.60 10.87
CA SER A 62 -12.81 -5.67 10.45
C SER A 62 -11.96 -6.33 11.54
N PHE A 63 -10.94 -7.07 11.10
CA PHE A 63 -9.93 -7.67 11.97
C PHE A 63 -8.57 -7.19 11.49
N HIS A 64 -7.75 -6.66 12.39
CA HIS A 64 -6.49 -6.02 12.05
C HIS A 64 -5.32 -6.80 12.65
N LYS A 65 -4.28 -7.04 11.85
CA LYS A 65 -3.07 -7.77 12.24
C LYS A 65 -1.86 -7.10 11.64
N ILE A 66 -0.73 -7.18 12.34
CA ILE A 66 0.56 -6.85 11.78
C ILE A 66 1.32 -8.17 11.63
N ILE A 67 1.72 -8.49 10.41
CA ILE A 67 2.49 -9.70 10.12
C ILE A 67 3.81 -9.32 9.46
N GLY A 68 4.85 -10.08 9.75
CA GLY A 68 6.18 -9.87 9.20
C GLY A 68 6.88 -11.17 8.87
N LEU A 69 8.08 -11.04 8.35
CA LEU A 69 8.98 -12.14 8.05
C LEU A 69 10.15 -12.08 9.02
N ASN A 70 10.53 -13.23 9.58
CA ASN A 70 11.77 -13.33 10.34
C ASN A 70 12.97 -13.41 9.37
N HIS A 71 13.29 -12.28 8.74
CA HIS A 71 14.33 -12.18 7.71
C HIS A 71 14.95 -10.78 7.72
N SER A 72 16.26 -10.70 7.96
CA SER A 72 17.01 -9.44 8.08
C SER A 72 17.91 -9.13 6.89
N ASP A 73 18.06 -10.04 5.92
CA ASP A 73 18.83 -9.78 4.70
C ASP A 73 17.97 -9.03 3.68
N LEU A 74 18.20 -7.72 3.60
CA LEU A 74 17.49 -6.81 2.69
C LEU A 74 17.64 -7.21 1.21
N GLY A 75 18.76 -7.81 0.82
CA GLY A 75 19.01 -8.19 -0.58
C GLY A 75 18.13 -9.33 -1.09
N SER A 76 17.67 -10.21 -0.19
CA SER A 76 16.79 -11.34 -0.52
C SER A 76 15.36 -11.17 0.03
N TYR A 77 15.09 -10.11 0.80
CA TYR A 77 13.81 -9.90 1.47
C TYR A 77 12.62 -9.83 0.52
N THR A 78 12.69 -9.02 -0.55
CA THR A 78 11.56 -8.83 -1.48
C THR A 78 11.20 -10.12 -2.21
N GLN A 79 12.18 -10.96 -2.52
CA GLN A 79 11.94 -12.28 -3.12
C GLN A 79 11.18 -13.20 -2.16
N LEU A 80 11.58 -13.22 -0.87
CA LEU A 80 10.89 -13.98 0.15
C LEU A 80 9.46 -13.44 0.37
N LEU A 81 9.30 -12.12 0.41
CA LEU A 81 8.01 -11.45 0.55
C LEU A 81 7.04 -11.82 -0.57
N VAL A 82 7.48 -11.75 -1.83
CA VAL A 82 6.69 -12.17 -2.99
C VAL A 82 6.28 -13.64 -2.85
N SER A 83 7.23 -14.53 -2.54
CA SER A 83 6.92 -15.96 -2.40
C SER A 83 5.89 -16.24 -1.31
N ARG A 84 5.97 -15.54 -0.17
CA ARG A 84 5.03 -15.71 0.96
C ARG A 84 3.66 -15.14 0.66
N LEU A 85 3.60 -13.99 0.01
CA LEU A 85 2.34 -13.40 -0.45
C LEU A 85 1.66 -14.26 -1.52
N GLN A 86 2.41 -14.89 -2.42
CA GLN A 86 1.85 -15.85 -3.39
C GLN A 86 1.27 -17.09 -2.71
N GLN A 87 1.96 -17.66 -1.71
CA GLN A 87 1.41 -18.78 -0.93
C GLN A 87 0.13 -18.40 -0.20
N LEU A 88 0.07 -17.18 0.35
CA LEU A 88 -1.13 -16.63 0.97
C LEU A 88 -2.26 -16.45 -0.06
N ALA A 89 -1.94 -15.90 -1.24
CA ALA A 89 -2.88 -15.72 -2.33
C ALA A 89 -3.47 -17.06 -2.79
N ASP A 90 -2.62 -18.06 -3.00
CA ASP A 90 -3.01 -19.41 -3.42
C ASP A 90 -3.92 -20.07 -2.37
N HIS A 91 -3.57 -19.97 -1.08
CA HIS A 91 -4.38 -20.50 0.01
C HIS A 91 -5.78 -19.86 0.05
N LEU A 92 -5.85 -18.53 -0.12
CA LEU A 92 -7.10 -17.78 -0.15
C LEU A 92 -7.80 -17.81 -1.52
N GLN A 93 -7.22 -18.48 -2.51
CA GLN A 93 -7.70 -18.54 -3.90
C GLN A 93 -7.89 -17.15 -4.53
N ILE A 94 -7.02 -16.20 -4.19
CA ILE A 94 -7.02 -14.85 -4.75
C ILE A 94 -6.44 -14.93 -6.16
N GLN A 95 -7.15 -14.38 -7.14
CA GLN A 95 -6.73 -14.40 -8.55
C GLN A 95 -6.28 -13.03 -9.02
N GLU A 96 -6.91 -11.98 -8.51
CA GLU A 96 -6.66 -10.59 -8.88
C GLU A 96 -6.57 -9.72 -7.62
N TRP A 97 -5.71 -8.71 -7.70
CA TRP A 97 -5.49 -7.71 -6.68
C TRP A 97 -5.82 -6.31 -7.22
N ILE A 98 -6.36 -5.45 -6.37
CA ILE A 98 -6.51 -4.02 -6.63
C ILE A 98 -5.49 -3.26 -5.77
N VAL A 99 -4.78 -2.30 -6.35
CA VAL A 99 -3.88 -1.42 -5.60
C VAL A 99 -4.31 0.03 -5.76
N LEU A 100 -4.47 0.74 -4.65
CA LEU A 100 -4.71 2.18 -4.62
C LEU A 100 -4.26 2.79 -3.29
N SER A 101 -3.79 4.02 -3.32
CA SER A 101 -3.41 4.79 -2.13
C SER A 101 -4.63 5.31 -1.36
N HIS A 102 -4.49 5.54 -0.06
CA HIS A 102 -5.57 6.17 0.72
C HIS A 102 -5.87 7.60 0.23
N LEU A 103 -4.84 8.39 -0.04
CA LEU A 103 -4.93 9.71 -0.67
C LEU A 103 -4.62 9.61 -2.17
N ARG A 104 -5.25 10.45 -3.01
CA ARG A 104 -4.99 10.51 -4.46
C ARG A 104 -3.68 11.25 -4.76
N LEU A 105 -2.58 10.69 -4.28
CA LEU A 105 -1.21 11.15 -4.50
C LEU A 105 -0.53 10.34 -5.60
N ASP A 106 0.57 10.87 -6.11
CA ASP A 106 1.36 10.20 -7.13
C ASP A 106 2.07 8.97 -6.54
N PHE A 107 2.07 7.86 -7.29
CA PHE A 107 2.89 6.69 -7.00
C PHE A 107 4.39 6.96 -7.25
N PHE A 108 4.72 8.05 -7.95
CA PHE A 108 6.07 8.56 -8.10
C PHE A 108 6.29 9.77 -7.18
N GLY A 109 7.07 9.60 -6.12
CA GLY A 109 7.39 10.65 -5.16
C GLY A 109 8.62 11.49 -5.57
N ASN A 110 9.65 11.48 -4.73
CA ASN A 110 10.89 12.20 -4.90
C ASN A 110 11.79 11.49 -5.90
N ARG A 111 11.66 11.88 -7.16
CA ARG A 111 12.46 11.36 -8.28
C ARG A 111 13.90 11.84 -8.32
N ASP A 112 14.24 12.85 -7.50
CA ASP A 112 15.62 13.34 -7.34
C ASP A 112 16.41 12.55 -6.29
N ASN A 113 15.82 11.50 -5.73
CA ASN A 113 16.49 10.58 -4.82
C ASN A 113 17.41 9.64 -5.60
N ASP A 114 18.72 9.76 -5.40
CA ASP A 114 19.77 9.01 -6.09
C ASP A 114 20.07 7.64 -5.46
N TYR A 115 19.21 7.18 -4.53
CA TYR A 115 19.33 5.86 -3.95
C TYR A 115 18.92 4.78 -4.96
N ALA A 116 19.92 4.06 -5.49
CA ALA A 116 19.76 3.12 -6.60
C ALA A 116 18.57 2.13 -6.48
N PRO A 117 18.27 1.51 -5.31
CA PRO A 117 17.09 0.66 -5.18
C PRO A 117 15.75 1.38 -5.46
N LEU A 118 15.61 2.64 -5.02
CA LEU A 118 14.41 3.43 -5.27
C LEU A 118 14.35 3.87 -6.75
N GLU A 119 15.47 4.30 -7.34
CA GLU A 119 15.53 4.63 -8.77
C GLU A 119 15.10 3.44 -9.63
N GLN A 120 15.58 2.24 -9.32
CA GLN A 120 15.21 1.01 -10.02
C GLN A 120 13.73 0.66 -9.83
N ALA A 121 13.17 0.89 -8.64
CA ALA A 121 11.75 0.70 -8.38
C ALA A 121 10.91 1.64 -9.25
N TYR A 122 11.28 2.93 -9.35
CA TYR A 122 10.60 3.87 -10.23
C TYR A 122 10.73 3.49 -11.71
N GLN A 123 11.93 3.18 -12.20
CA GLN A 123 12.10 2.72 -13.59
C GLN A 123 11.26 1.47 -13.91
N SER A 124 11.14 0.55 -12.94
CA SER A 124 10.29 -0.63 -13.08
C SER A 124 8.81 -0.28 -13.11
N LEU A 125 8.37 0.65 -12.26
CA LEU A 125 6.99 1.16 -12.27
C LEU A 125 6.65 1.85 -13.58
N GLU A 126 7.55 2.67 -14.11
CA GLU A 126 7.38 3.31 -15.43
C GLU A 126 7.26 2.29 -16.55
N LYS A 127 8.10 1.25 -16.52
CA LYS A 127 8.04 0.18 -17.52
C LYS A 127 6.72 -0.58 -17.46
N LEU A 128 6.18 -0.81 -16.25
CA LEU A 128 4.91 -1.50 -16.05
C LEU A 128 3.71 -0.64 -16.47
N THR A 129 3.77 0.67 -16.24
CA THR A 129 2.63 1.58 -16.47
C THR A 129 2.68 2.29 -17.83
N GLY A 130 3.88 2.44 -18.40
CA GLY A 130 4.13 3.33 -19.54
C GLY A 130 4.04 4.82 -19.19
N LEU A 131 4.06 5.18 -17.90
CA LEU A 131 3.83 6.54 -17.40
C LEU A 131 4.94 7.00 -16.45
N HIS A 132 5.09 8.32 -16.34
CA HIS A 132 6.05 8.97 -15.41
C HIS A 132 5.39 9.53 -14.14
N THR A 133 4.05 9.55 -14.12
CA THR A 133 3.17 10.00 -13.04
C THR A 133 1.91 9.13 -13.09
N TYR A 134 1.38 8.74 -11.94
CA TYR A 134 0.10 8.04 -11.85
C TYR A 134 -0.48 8.18 -10.46
N LYS A 135 -1.77 8.53 -10.34
CA LYS A 135 -2.44 8.79 -9.04
C LYS A 135 -3.67 7.91 -8.80
N GLU A 136 -3.97 7.00 -9.74
CA GLU A 136 -5.24 6.28 -9.76
C GLU A 136 -5.12 4.91 -9.06
N ALA A 137 -5.50 3.82 -9.73
CA ALA A 137 -5.47 2.48 -9.18
C ALA A 137 -4.94 1.47 -10.19
N PHE A 138 -4.49 0.31 -9.71
CA PHE A 138 -4.04 -0.81 -10.52
C PHE A 138 -4.92 -2.03 -10.27
N ARG A 139 -5.17 -2.82 -11.33
CA ARG A 139 -5.61 -4.21 -11.23
C ARG A 139 -4.46 -5.13 -11.64
N LEU A 140 -4.17 -6.13 -10.83
CA LEU A 140 -3.02 -7.02 -10.99
C LEU A 140 -3.48 -8.47 -10.92
N ASP A 141 -3.19 -9.27 -11.94
CA ASP A 141 -3.22 -10.73 -11.77
C ASP A 141 -2.01 -11.21 -10.93
N GLN A 142 -1.89 -12.52 -10.69
CA GLN A 142 -0.78 -13.09 -9.91
C GLN A 142 0.62 -12.75 -10.42
N SER A 143 0.82 -12.67 -11.74
CA SER A 143 2.12 -12.29 -12.32
C SER A 143 2.40 -10.81 -12.14
N GLY A 144 1.40 -9.95 -12.37
CA GLY A 144 1.52 -8.51 -12.16
C GLY A 144 1.77 -8.17 -10.69
N PHE A 145 1.10 -8.89 -9.79
CA PHE A 145 1.29 -8.78 -8.34
C PHE A 145 2.73 -9.12 -7.92
N ALA A 146 3.27 -10.24 -8.42
CA ALA A 146 4.63 -10.66 -8.13
C ALA A 146 5.68 -9.63 -8.59
N GLU A 147 5.46 -8.99 -9.74
CA GLU A 147 6.32 -7.92 -10.25
C GLU A 147 6.16 -6.60 -9.48
N PHE A 148 4.96 -6.30 -8.99
CA PHE A 148 4.64 -5.04 -8.33
C PHE A 148 5.10 -4.97 -6.87
N ILE A 149 5.07 -6.08 -6.12
CA ILE A 149 5.40 -6.07 -4.67
C ILE A 149 6.83 -5.57 -4.37
N PRO A 150 7.88 -5.98 -5.10
CA PRO A 150 9.23 -5.44 -4.88
C PRO A 150 9.30 -3.91 -5.12
N ILE A 151 8.57 -3.42 -6.12
CA ILE A 151 8.48 -1.98 -6.42
C ILE A 151 7.83 -1.26 -5.24
N LEU A 152 6.67 -1.76 -4.80
CA LEU A 152 5.93 -1.19 -3.67
C LEU A 152 6.77 -1.14 -2.39
N PHE A 153 7.49 -2.22 -2.08
CA PHE A 153 8.37 -2.28 -0.92
C PHE A 153 9.42 -1.16 -0.92
N TRP A 154 10.14 -0.99 -2.04
CA TRP A 154 11.20 0.02 -2.12
C TRP A 154 10.67 1.44 -2.09
N ILE A 155 9.53 1.70 -2.75
CA ILE A 155 8.86 3.00 -2.69
C ILE A 155 8.46 3.33 -1.25
N GLN A 156 7.73 2.44 -0.57
CA GLN A 156 7.28 2.66 0.81
C GLN A 156 8.43 2.81 1.81
N ARG A 157 9.49 2.01 1.63
CA ARG A 157 10.67 2.05 2.48
C ARG A 157 11.44 3.36 2.34
N CYS A 158 11.73 3.77 1.11
CA CYS A 158 12.71 4.82 0.84
C CYS A 158 12.09 6.20 0.53
N ASP A 159 10.82 6.28 0.14
CA ASP A 159 10.24 7.56 -0.26
C ASP A 159 9.10 8.01 0.66
N PRO A 160 9.35 8.97 1.58
CA PRO A 160 8.30 9.51 2.45
C PRO A 160 7.37 10.50 1.73
N SER A 161 7.60 10.85 0.46
CA SER A 161 6.76 11.78 -0.29
C SER A 161 5.61 11.11 -1.03
N VAL A 162 5.65 9.78 -1.17
CA VAL A 162 4.49 9.01 -1.62
C VAL A 162 3.51 8.82 -0.47
N SER A 163 2.28 8.44 -0.79
CA SER A 163 1.26 8.09 0.22
C SER A 163 1.74 6.95 1.13
N ASP A 164 1.77 7.19 2.44
CA ASP A 164 2.13 6.19 3.47
C ASP A 164 1.29 4.90 3.39
N TYR A 165 0.02 5.02 3.00
CA TYR A 165 -0.90 3.88 2.86
C TYR A 165 -1.19 3.64 1.39
N ILE A 166 -0.34 2.86 0.73
CA ILE A 166 -0.67 2.22 -0.54
C ILE A 166 -1.27 0.85 -0.22
N CYS A 167 -2.59 0.76 -0.35
CA CYS A 167 -3.35 -0.42 0.02
C CYS A 167 -3.47 -1.39 -1.16
N VAL A 168 -3.32 -2.67 -0.88
CA VAL A 168 -3.47 -3.79 -1.79
C VAL A 168 -4.64 -4.64 -1.31
N PHE A 169 -5.67 -4.80 -2.15
CA PHE A 169 -6.92 -5.48 -1.84
C PHE A 169 -7.09 -6.72 -2.69
N ASP A 170 -7.61 -7.79 -2.11
CA ASP A 170 -8.21 -8.87 -2.87
C ASP A 170 -9.44 -8.34 -3.64
N GLU A 171 -9.56 -8.70 -4.92
CA GLU A 171 -10.72 -8.38 -5.77
C GLU A 171 -12.07 -8.81 -5.17
N GLN A 172 -12.08 -9.85 -4.34
CA GLN A 172 -13.28 -10.32 -3.62
C GLN A 172 -13.56 -9.53 -2.32
N GLN A 173 -12.74 -8.54 -1.98
CA GLN A 173 -12.91 -7.65 -0.83
C GLN A 173 -12.88 -8.38 0.53
N ARG A 174 -12.06 -9.43 0.63
CA ARG A 174 -11.92 -10.25 1.86
C ARG A 174 -10.73 -9.84 2.71
N ILE A 175 -9.63 -9.45 2.07
CA ILE A 175 -8.39 -9.05 2.72
C ILE A 175 -7.78 -7.84 2.01
N SER A 176 -7.17 -6.96 2.80
CA SER A 176 -6.32 -5.89 2.33
C SER A 176 -5.04 -5.83 3.16
N PHE A 177 -4.00 -5.25 2.59
CA PHE A 177 -2.81 -4.91 3.34
C PHE A 177 -2.09 -3.70 2.76
N PHE A 178 -1.21 -3.09 3.54
CA PHE A 178 -0.16 -2.21 3.03
C PHE A 178 1.19 -2.63 3.63
N ILE A 179 2.27 -2.32 2.91
CA ILE A 179 3.64 -2.58 3.33
C ILE A 179 4.15 -1.32 4.05
N CYS A 180 4.49 -1.41 5.33
CA CYS A 180 5.09 -0.28 6.03
C CYS A 180 6.57 -0.13 5.66
N LYS A 181 7.19 0.99 6.06
CA LYS A 181 8.61 1.26 5.77
C LYS A 181 9.59 0.20 6.31
N TYR A 182 9.19 -0.57 7.32
CA TYR A 182 9.98 -1.66 7.91
C TYR A 182 9.78 -3.02 7.20
N GLY A 183 8.91 -3.08 6.19
CA GLY A 183 8.59 -4.30 5.44
C GLY A 183 7.45 -5.12 6.02
N ASN A 184 6.93 -4.79 7.21
CA ASN A 184 5.79 -5.49 7.78
C ASN A 184 4.51 -5.19 6.98
N LEU A 185 3.59 -6.15 7.01
CA LEU A 185 2.27 -6.00 6.42
C LEU A 185 1.27 -5.67 7.51
N HIS A 186 0.59 -4.54 7.35
CA HIS A 186 -0.60 -4.23 8.12
C HIS A 186 -1.79 -4.77 7.36
N VAL A 187 -2.38 -5.84 7.88
CA VAL A 187 -3.44 -6.61 7.24
C VAL A 187 -4.77 -6.24 7.87
N THR A 188 -5.77 -6.01 7.02
CA THR A 188 -7.18 -5.91 7.41
C THR A 188 -7.97 -7.02 6.74
N GLU A 189 -8.73 -7.77 7.54
CA GLU A 189 -9.66 -8.79 7.07
C GLU A 189 -11.08 -8.25 7.19
N MET A 190 -11.83 -8.30 6.11
CA MET A 190 -13.14 -7.67 5.97
C MET A 190 -14.26 -8.71 6.08
N GLY A 191 -15.18 -8.48 7.01
CA GLY A 191 -16.36 -9.30 7.26
C GLY A 191 -16.14 -10.44 8.26
N GLN A 192 -15.02 -11.16 8.16
CA GLN A 192 -14.67 -12.25 9.07
C GLN A 192 -13.15 -12.45 9.15
N GLU A 193 -12.71 -13.26 10.11
CA GLU A 193 -11.32 -13.66 10.23
C GLU A 193 -11.02 -14.86 9.30
N TYR A 194 -10.09 -14.67 8.37
CA TYR A 194 -9.57 -15.66 7.42
C TYR A 194 -8.18 -16.20 7.81
N LEU A 195 -7.38 -15.39 8.52
CA LEU A 195 -5.96 -15.63 8.80
C LEU A 195 -5.73 -15.93 10.28
N SER A 196 -6.02 -17.15 10.70
CA SER A 196 -5.72 -17.57 12.07
C SER A 196 -4.20 -17.49 12.35
N PRO A 197 -3.78 -17.26 13.61
CA PRO A 197 -2.37 -17.28 13.96
C PRO A 197 -1.64 -18.57 13.55
N GLN A 198 -2.33 -19.71 13.62
CA GLN A 198 -1.79 -21.01 13.20
C GLN A 198 -1.54 -21.05 11.69
N LEU A 199 -2.50 -20.59 10.89
CA LEU A 199 -2.34 -20.53 9.43
C LEU A 199 -1.20 -19.61 9.03
N LEU A 200 -1.11 -18.43 9.66
CA LEU A 200 -0.02 -17.49 9.42
C LEU A 200 1.34 -18.14 9.68
N GLN A 201 1.48 -18.83 10.83
CA GLN A 201 2.70 -19.56 11.18
C GLN A 201 3.03 -20.68 10.18
N GLU A 202 2.04 -21.47 9.76
CA GLU A 202 2.21 -22.54 8.76
C GLU A 202 2.68 -22.01 7.40
N LEU A 203 2.21 -20.84 7.00
CA LEU A 203 2.64 -20.14 5.79
C LEU A 203 3.97 -19.38 5.96
N GLY A 204 4.57 -19.39 7.16
CA GLY A 204 5.87 -18.80 7.45
C GLY A 204 5.82 -17.31 7.80
N TRP A 205 4.66 -16.79 8.20
CA TRP A 205 4.49 -15.45 8.73
C TRP A 205 4.63 -15.42 10.25
N THR A 206 5.16 -14.31 10.77
CA THR A 206 5.21 -14.02 12.21
C THR A 206 4.18 -12.96 12.52
N LEU A 207 3.33 -13.19 13.53
CA LEU A 207 2.46 -12.16 14.09
C LEU A 207 3.31 -11.20 14.94
N ILE A 208 3.19 -9.90 14.71
CA ILE A 208 3.92 -8.87 15.44
C ILE A 208 3.01 -8.28 16.50
N GLU A 209 3.38 -8.48 17.77
CA GLU A 209 2.71 -7.87 18.92
C GLU A 209 3.59 -6.72 19.45
N GLY A 210 3.03 -5.50 19.47
CA GLY A 210 3.72 -4.32 20.00
C GLY A 210 4.40 -3.46 18.92
N PRO A 211 5.45 -2.71 19.28
CA PRO A 211 6.08 -1.75 18.38
C PRO A 211 6.83 -2.43 17.24
N GLU A 212 6.75 -1.85 16.05
CA GLU A 212 7.50 -2.30 14.89
C GLU A 212 8.91 -1.69 14.85
N SER A 213 9.87 -2.48 14.36
CA SER A 213 11.27 -2.06 14.20
C SER A 213 11.80 -2.46 12.83
N ASP A 214 12.81 -1.73 12.35
CA ASP A 214 13.51 -2.08 11.12
C ASP A 214 14.34 -3.37 11.32
N PRO A 215 14.05 -4.48 10.63
CA PRO A 215 14.80 -5.72 10.82
C PRO A 215 16.14 -5.74 10.06
N PHE A 216 16.41 -4.72 9.23
CA PHE A 216 17.56 -4.69 8.31
C PHE A 216 18.75 -3.89 8.83
N THR A 217 18.55 -3.09 9.88
CA THR A 217 19.58 -2.20 10.45
C THR A 217 19.53 -2.22 11.97
N ASP A 218 20.67 -1.99 12.62
CA ASP A 218 20.77 -2.01 14.09
C ASP A 218 20.29 -0.70 14.75
N ASP A 219 20.29 0.41 14.01
CA ASP A 219 19.96 1.75 14.50
C ASP A 219 18.57 2.24 14.05
N GLY A 220 17.88 1.46 13.22
CA GLY A 220 16.58 1.82 12.65
C GLY A 220 16.65 2.85 11.51
N ALA A 221 17.84 3.25 11.07
CA ALA A 221 18.01 4.18 9.97
C ALA A 221 17.79 3.47 8.63
N ILE A 222 16.88 4.01 7.81
CA ILE A 222 16.58 3.44 6.49
C ILE A 222 17.42 4.15 5.44
N ALA A 223 18.39 3.45 4.85
CA ALA A 223 19.18 3.96 3.74
C ALA A 223 18.29 4.43 2.58
N GLY A 224 18.62 5.59 2.01
CA GLY A 224 17.84 6.22 0.93
C GLY A 224 16.56 6.91 1.38
N ARG A 225 16.13 6.79 2.64
CA ARG A 225 14.95 7.52 3.13
C ARG A 225 15.31 8.96 3.47
N VAL A 226 14.89 9.89 2.60
CA VAL A 226 15.15 11.32 2.76
C VAL A 226 13.84 12.10 2.78
N ILE A 227 13.59 12.82 3.87
CA ILE A 227 12.51 13.81 3.94
C ILE A 227 13.08 15.10 3.35
N ARG A 228 12.65 15.47 2.14
CA ARG A 228 12.89 16.81 1.60
C ARG A 228 11.64 17.65 1.86
N PHE A 229 11.82 18.75 2.59
CA PHE A 229 10.83 19.80 2.77
C PHE A 229 10.97 20.83 1.66
#